data_AF-A0A1C7MH96-F1
#
_entry.id   AF-A0A1C7MH96-F1
#
_cell.length_a   1.000
_cell.length_b   1.000
_cell.length_c   1.000
_cell.angle_alpha   90.00
_cell.angle_beta   90.00
_cell.angle_gamma   90.00
#
_symmetry.space_group_name_H-M   'P 1'
#
loop_
_entity.id
_entity.type
_entity.pdbx_description
1 polymer ?
#
loop_
_entity_poly.entity_id
_entity_poly.type
_entity_poly.pdbx_seq_one_letter_code
_entity_poly.pdbx_strand_id
1 'polypeptide(L)'
;MRRSPSPIPVQEREEVISTSHHPPKWRSRSPPTAPRHHLRSPPSVSSPKITHHTSSLPPKPDWSRHSGAGYVSTPKAEPTTLSHATPEPHIQLPAIPLYKPKPNASAEFEAEIARLRAHRAHITSEYATIAKATRRALHELDMASIDLKMAERRRAIADAQVEKARAGALGVDYVH
;
A
#
# COMPACT_ATOMS: atom_id res chain seq x y z
N MET A 1 4.87 -18.78 72.46
CA MET A 1 6.03 -17.86 72.37
C MET A 1 6.59 -17.91 70.95
N ARG A 2 6.36 -16.89 70.12
CA ARG A 2 6.94 -16.78 68.77
C ARG A 2 7.83 -15.54 68.74
N ARG A 3 9.11 -15.73 68.43
CA ARG A 3 10.11 -14.66 68.29
C ARG A 3 9.93 -13.99 66.92
N SER A 4 9.87 -12.67 66.91
CA SER A 4 9.95 -11.81 65.71
C SER A 4 11.39 -11.78 65.17
N PRO A 5 11.60 -11.72 63.85
CA PRO A 5 12.92 -11.48 63.27
C PRO A 5 13.25 -9.98 63.28
N SER A 6 14.48 -9.67 63.66
CA SER A 6 15.07 -8.32 63.68
C SER A 6 15.30 -7.75 62.27
N PRO A 7 15.27 -6.42 62.09
CA PRO A 7 15.57 -5.80 60.80
C PRO A 7 17.08 -5.82 60.49
N ILE A 8 17.39 -6.03 59.21
CA ILE A 8 18.73 -6.00 58.63
C ILE A 8 19.18 -4.54 58.48
N PRO A 9 20.42 -4.15 58.85
CA PRO A 9 20.92 -2.81 58.58
C PRO A 9 21.26 -2.67 57.10
N VAL A 10 20.67 -1.65 56.46
CA VAL A 10 21.02 -1.20 55.11
C VAL A 10 22.39 -0.54 55.19
N GLN A 11 23.43 -1.22 54.72
CA GLN A 11 24.74 -0.61 54.50
C GLN A 11 24.64 0.35 53.31
N GLU A 12 24.84 1.64 53.58
CA GLU A 12 25.18 2.66 52.59
C GLU A 12 26.39 2.18 51.77
N ARG A 13 26.16 1.94 50.48
CA ARG A 13 27.26 1.88 49.51
C ARG A 13 27.58 3.32 49.13
N GLU A 14 28.63 3.84 49.75
CA GLU A 14 29.32 5.04 49.28
C GLU A 14 29.77 4.83 47.83
N GLU A 15 29.30 5.73 46.97
CA GLU A 15 29.76 5.87 45.60
C GLU A 15 31.21 6.34 45.59
N VAL A 16 32.12 5.53 45.07
CA VAL A 16 33.41 6.00 44.56
C VAL A 16 33.47 5.67 43.07
N ILE A 17 32.77 6.45 42.27
CA ILE A 17 32.98 6.49 40.82
C ILE A 17 34.04 7.56 40.56
N SER A 18 35.30 7.13 40.64
CA SER A 18 36.42 7.88 40.10
C SER A 18 36.45 7.65 38.58
N THR A 19 35.82 8.55 37.82
CA THR A 19 35.98 8.63 36.36
C THR A 19 36.51 10.00 35.99
N SER A 20 37.82 10.07 35.84
CA SER A 20 38.53 11.14 35.14
C SER A 20 38.06 11.18 33.68
N HIS A 21 37.12 12.07 33.37
CA HIS A 21 36.74 12.42 32.01
C HIS A 21 37.11 13.88 31.74
N HIS A 22 38.29 14.06 31.17
CA HIS A 22 38.66 15.32 30.56
C HIS A 22 37.70 15.63 29.40
N PRO A 23 37.10 16.83 29.32
CA PRO A 23 36.34 17.21 28.14
C PRO A 23 37.30 17.41 26.96
N PRO A 24 36.97 16.94 25.74
CA PRO A 24 37.76 17.27 24.57
C PRO A 24 37.64 18.77 24.30
N LYS A 25 38.81 19.43 24.25
CA LYS A 25 39.00 20.86 23.94
C LYS A 25 38.15 21.28 22.73
N TRP A 26 37.19 22.17 22.97
CA TRP A 26 36.53 22.98 21.95
C TRP A 26 37.59 23.74 21.16
N ARG A 27 37.87 23.30 19.93
CA ARG A 27 38.55 24.12 18.93
C ARG A 27 37.47 24.83 18.13
N SER A 28 37.36 26.13 18.35
CA SER A 28 36.79 27.09 17.41
C SER A 28 37.29 26.81 15.99
N ARG A 29 36.39 26.36 15.14
CA ARG A 29 36.59 26.30 13.69
C ARG A 29 35.37 26.96 13.05
N SER A 30 35.63 28.07 12.37
CA SER A 30 34.69 28.84 11.56
C SER A 30 33.86 27.93 10.63
N PRO A 31 32.63 28.33 10.27
CA PRO A 31 31.83 27.57 9.32
C PRO A 31 32.56 27.47 7.98
N PRO A 32 32.57 26.31 7.30
CA PRO A 32 33.12 26.24 5.96
C PRO A 32 32.31 27.13 5.02
N THR A 33 32.96 28.15 4.48
CA THR A 33 32.44 29.00 3.40
C THR A 33 32.50 28.19 2.11
N ALA A 34 31.41 27.51 1.74
CA ALA A 34 31.28 26.80 0.47
C ALA A 34 30.51 27.66 -0.56
N PRO A 35 30.79 27.53 -1.88
CA PRO A 35 30.21 28.38 -2.92
C PRO A 35 28.69 28.19 -3.07
N ARG A 36 27.96 29.30 -3.23
CA ARG A 36 26.53 29.31 -3.58
C ARG A 36 26.32 28.84 -5.02
N HIS A 37 26.04 27.55 -5.21
CA HIS A 37 25.44 27.06 -6.45
C HIS A 37 23.91 27.08 -6.31
N HIS A 38 23.24 27.99 -7.01
CA HIS A 38 21.81 27.89 -7.28
C HIS A 38 21.55 26.64 -8.12
N LEU A 39 20.79 25.66 -7.59
CA LEU A 39 20.29 24.55 -8.38
C LEU A 39 18.79 24.36 -8.13
N ARG A 40 18.04 24.87 -9.12
CA ARG A 40 16.83 24.36 -9.77
C ARG A 40 15.74 23.74 -8.88
N SER A 41 14.59 24.42 -8.89
CA SER A 41 13.26 23.95 -8.48
C SER A 41 12.97 22.48 -8.83
N PRO A 42 12.25 21.74 -7.97
CA PRO A 42 11.88 20.35 -8.23
C PRO A 42 10.97 20.25 -9.47
N PRO A 43 11.18 19.25 -10.34
CA PRO A 43 10.31 19.04 -11.49
C PRO A 43 8.92 18.55 -11.06
N SER A 44 7.93 19.13 -11.75
CA SER A 44 6.56 18.67 -11.91
C SER A 44 6.43 17.15 -12.08
N VAL A 45 5.29 16.62 -11.62
CA VAL A 45 4.83 15.22 -11.71
C VAL A 45 5.20 14.59 -13.05
N SER A 46 6.07 13.58 -13.00
CA SER A 46 6.45 12.73 -14.12
C SER A 46 6.10 11.29 -13.76
N SER A 47 5.21 10.72 -14.55
CA SER A 47 4.73 9.35 -14.59
C SER A 47 5.81 8.28 -14.35
N PRO A 48 5.49 7.15 -13.68
CA PRO A 48 6.40 6.01 -13.61
C PRO A 48 6.54 5.36 -15.00
N LYS A 49 7.76 5.42 -15.56
CA LYS A 49 8.20 4.61 -16.69
C LYS A 49 8.39 3.17 -16.21
N ILE A 50 7.48 2.29 -16.62
CA ILE A 50 7.57 0.84 -16.39
C ILE A 50 8.67 0.29 -17.32
N THR A 51 9.62 -0.43 -16.74
CA THR A 51 10.59 -1.23 -17.49
C THR A 51 9.87 -2.42 -18.12
N HIS A 52 9.86 -2.48 -19.44
CA HIS A 52 9.33 -3.60 -20.21
C HIS A 52 10.25 -4.82 -20.04
N HIS A 53 9.81 -5.81 -19.27
CA HIS A 53 10.25 -7.19 -19.40
C HIS A 53 9.07 -8.09 -19.08
N THR A 54 8.85 -9.05 -20.00
CA THR A 54 7.94 -10.19 -19.93
C THR A 54 6.45 -9.86 -19.77
N SER A 55 5.84 -9.58 -20.93
CA SER A 55 4.44 -9.88 -21.23
C SER A 55 3.97 -11.16 -20.52
N SER A 56 3.25 -11.03 -19.41
CA SER A 56 2.51 -12.11 -18.77
C SER A 56 1.16 -12.29 -19.46
N LEU A 57 1.18 -12.48 -20.78
CA LEU A 57 0.01 -12.92 -21.51
C LEU A 57 0.00 -14.45 -21.49
N PRO A 58 -1.14 -15.10 -21.18
CA PRO A 58 -1.26 -16.54 -21.33
C PRO A 58 -0.99 -16.91 -22.80
N PRO A 59 -0.30 -18.05 -23.06
CA PRO A 59 -0.10 -18.53 -24.42
C PRO A 59 -1.46 -18.66 -25.12
N LYS A 60 -1.57 -18.09 -26.33
CA LYS A 60 -2.80 -18.17 -27.13
C LYS A 60 -3.05 -19.65 -27.51
N PRO A 61 -4.30 -20.12 -27.47
CA PRO A 61 -4.64 -21.48 -27.89
C PRO A 61 -4.40 -21.69 -29.40
N ASP A 62 -3.81 -22.84 -29.75
CA ASP A 62 -3.25 -23.19 -31.06
C ASP A 62 -4.29 -23.65 -32.10
N TRP A 63 -5.46 -22.99 -32.15
CA TRP A 63 -6.53 -23.37 -33.08
C TRP A 63 -6.49 -22.62 -34.42
N SER A 64 -5.47 -21.79 -34.67
CA SER A 64 -5.40 -20.92 -35.86
C SER A 64 -4.28 -21.30 -36.83
N ARG A 65 -3.91 -22.58 -36.88
CA ARG A 65 -2.86 -23.08 -37.79
C ARG A 65 -3.42 -23.95 -38.93
N HIS A 66 -4.55 -23.55 -39.52
CA HIS A 66 -5.01 -24.08 -40.80
C HIS A 66 -5.19 -22.92 -41.77
N SER A 67 -4.06 -22.29 -42.14
CA SER A 67 -3.97 -21.43 -43.32
C SER A 67 -3.96 -22.34 -44.55
N GLY A 68 -5.15 -22.75 -44.98
CA GLY A 68 -5.39 -23.13 -46.37
C GLY A 68 -5.37 -21.86 -47.21
N ALA A 69 -4.25 -21.62 -47.90
CA ALA A 69 -4.14 -20.60 -48.93
C ALA A 69 -3.67 -21.28 -50.21
N GLY A 70 -4.63 -21.63 -51.05
CA GLY A 70 -4.39 -22.29 -52.32
C GLY A 70 -5.67 -22.64 -53.07
N TYR A 71 -6.64 -21.74 -53.14
CA TYR A 71 -7.67 -21.82 -54.19
C TYR A 71 -8.11 -20.41 -54.59
N VAL A 72 -7.47 -19.91 -55.65
CA VAL A 72 -7.93 -18.72 -56.38
C VAL A 72 -8.82 -19.23 -57.50
N SER A 73 -10.13 -19.09 -57.34
CA SER A 73 -11.09 -19.19 -58.45
C SER A 73 -11.11 -17.86 -59.19
N THR A 74 -10.89 -17.89 -60.51
CA THR A 74 -11.44 -16.89 -61.43
C THR A 74 -12.32 -17.60 -62.45
N PRO A 75 -13.48 -17.02 -62.82
CA PRO A 75 -14.37 -17.60 -63.82
C PRO A 75 -14.00 -17.09 -65.22
N LYS A 76 -13.98 -17.97 -66.21
CA LYS A 76 -14.18 -17.55 -67.61
C LYS A 76 -14.89 -18.67 -68.38
N ALA A 77 -16.10 -18.35 -68.82
CA ALA A 77 -16.89 -19.18 -69.70
C ALA A 77 -16.32 -19.17 -71.12
N GLU A 78 -16.41 -20.31 -71.82
CA GLU A 78 -17.09 -20.44 -73.12
C GLU A 78 -17.27 -21.91 -73.52
N PRO A 79 -18.24 -22.25 -74.40
CA PRO A 79 -18.82 -23.58 -74.53
C PRO A 79 -18.18 -24.40 -75.65
N THR A 80 -17.94 -25.70 -75.40
CA THR A 80 -17.75 -26.67 -76.49
C THR A 80 -18.52 -27.95 -76.19
N THR A 81 -19.41 -28.24 -77.11
CA THR A 81 -20.27 -29.41 -77.22
C THR A 81 -19.50 -30.73 -77.43
N LEU A 82 -19.99 -31.81 -76.81
CA LEU A 82 -20.20 -33.17 -77.33
C LEU A 82 -19.66 -34.29 -76.44
N SER A 83 -20.58 -35.24 -76.15
CA SER A 83 -20.36 -36.69 -76.06
C SER A 83 -19.57 -37.23 -74.86
N HIS A 84 -20.28 -37.80 -73.88
CA HIS A 84 -20.47 -39.26 -73.79
C HIS A 84 -21.42 -39.60 -72.64
N ALA A 85 -22.44 -40.41 -72.90
CA ALA A 85 -23.30 -40.96 -71.87
C ALA A 85 -22.53 -41.99 -71.02
N THR A 86 -22.55 -41.83 -69.70
CA THR A 86 -22.19 -42.86 -68.71
C THR A 86 -23.09 -42.65 -67.49
N PRO A 87 -23.84 -43.66 -67.01
CA PRO A 87 -24.75 -43.47 -65.89
C PRO A 87 -23.96 -43.35 -64.59
N GLU A 88 -24.00 -42.16 -63.98
CA GLU A 88 -23.39 -41.87 -62.68
C GLU A 88 -24.18 -42.57 -61.56
N PRO A 89 -23.55 -43.32 -60.64
CA PRO A 89 -24.25 -43.86 -59.49
C PRO A 89 -24.64 -42.73 -58.54
N HIS A 90 -25.95 -42.53 -58.36
CA HIS A 90 -26.51 -41.61 -57.36
C HIS A 90 -26.14 -42.07 -55.94
N ILE A 91 -25.03 -41.56 -55.41
CA ILE A 91 -24.66 -41.72 -53.99
C ILE A 91 -25.51 -40.73 -53.20
N GLN A 92 -26.59 -41.21 -52.58
CA GLN A 92 -27.36 -40.43 -51.61
C GLN A 92 -26.57 -40.35 -50.30
N LEU A 93 -25.96 -39.19 -50.04
CA LEU A 93 -25.31 -38.92 -48.76
C LEU A 93 -26.38 -38.69 -47.68
N PRO A 94 -26.18 -39.21 -46.45
CA PRO A 94 -27.12 -38.99 -45.35
C PRO A 94 -27.19 -37.49 -45.00
N ALA A 95 -28.40 -36.99 -44.78
CA ALA A 95 -28.65 -35.61 -44.40
C ALA A 95 -28.04 -35.31 -43.02
N ILE A 96 -26.98 -34.51 -43.00
CA ILE A 96 -26.33 -34.07 -41.75
C ILE A 96 -27.31 -33.14 -41.01
N PRO A 97 -27.64 -33.42 -39.73
CA PRO A 97 -28.54 -32.57 -38.98
C PRO A 97 -27.97 -31.16 -38.81
N LEU A 98 -28.80 -30.14 -39.01
CA LEU A 98 -28.40 -28.75 -38.79
C LEU A 98 -28.06 -28.51 -37.31
N TYR A 99 -26.84 -28.06 -37.08
CA TYR A 99 -26.35 -27.68 -35.75
C TYR A 99 -27.13 -26.46 -35.22
N LYS A 100 -27.71 -26.59 -34.02
CA LYS A 100 -28.26 -25.45 -33.27
C LYS A 100 -27.24 -25.04 -32.19
N PRO A 101 -26.64 -23.85 -32.28
CA PRO A 101 -25.72 -23.38 -31.26
C PRO A 101 -26.44 -23.26 -29.90
N LYS A 102 -25.78 -23.74 -28.84
CA LYS A 102 -26.28 -23.58 -27.47
C LYS A 102 -26.16 -22.11 -27.05
N PRO A 103 -27.08 -21.59 -26.22
CA PRO A 103 -26.97 -20.23 -25.70
C PRO A 103 -25.66 -20.05 -24.92
N ASN A 104 -24.92 -18.99 -25.24
CA ASN A 104 -23.57 -18.75 -24.76
C ASN A 104 -23.62 -18.22 -23.30
N ALA A 105 -23.40 -19.09 -22.32
CA ALA A 105 -23.29 -18.71 -20.91
C ALA A 105 -22.09 -17.78 -20.59
N SER A 106 -21.21 -17.53 -21.56
CA SER A 106 -19.99 -16.73 -21.38
C SER A 106 -20.26 -15.27 -21.00
N ALA A 107 -21.33 -14.67 -21.53
CA ALA A 107 -21.64 -13.26 -21.26
C ALA A 107 -22.06 -13.02 -19.80
N GLU A 108 -22.83 -13.97 -19.22
CA GLU A 108 -23.23 -13.91 -17.81
C GLU A 108 -22.02 -14.06 -16.88
N PHE A 109 -21.09 -14.98 -17.21
CA PHE A 109 -19.85 -15.13 -16.47
C PHE A 109 -18.95 -13.89 -16.55
N GLU A 110 -18.84 -13.26 -17.73
CA GLU A 110 -18.06 -12.03 -17.89
C GLU A 110 -18.66 -10.86 -17.10
N ALA A 111 -19.98 -10.72 -17.10
CA ALA A 111 -20.69 -9.72 -16.31
C ALA A 111 -20.46 -9.93 -14.80
N GLU A 112 -20.53 -11.18 -14.33
CA GLU A 112 -20.30 -11.51 -12.92
C GLU A 112 -18.84 -11.25 -12.50
N ILE A 113 -17.87 -11.61 -13.35
CA ILE A 113 -16.46 -11.30 -13.10
C ILE A 113 -16.23 -9.78 -13.03
N ALA A 114 -16.87 -9.00 -13.91
CA ALA A 114 -16.78 -7.55 -13.88
C ALA A 114 -17.37 -6.98 -12.57
N ARG A 115 -18.52 -7.49 -12.14
CA ARG A 115 -19.18 -7.12 -10.87
C ARG A 115 -18.25 -7.39 -9.67
N LEU A 116 -17.66 -8.58 -9.60
CA LEU A 116 -16.75 -8.96 -8.52
C LEU A 116 -15.49 -8.09 -8.50
N ARG A 117 -14.95 -7.74 -9.67
CA ARG A 117 -13.79 -6.83 -9.77
C ARG A 117 -14.12 -5.42 -9.30
N ALA A 118 -15.26 -4.88 -9.69
CA ALA A 118 -15.73 -3.57 -9.24
C ALA A 118 -15.91 -3.55 -7.71
N HIS A 119 -16.56 -4.58 -7.17
CA HIS A 119 -16.76 -4.72 -5.72
C HIS A 119 -15.42 -4.80 -4.96
N ARG A 120 -14.47 -5.61 -5.45
CA ARG A 120 -13.13 -5.70 -4.85
C ARG A 120 -12.41 -4.36 -4.88
N ALA A 121 -12.47 -3.63 -5.99
CA ALA A 121 -11.83 -2.33 -6.13
C ALA A 121 -12.42 -1.31 -5.15
N HIS A 122 -13.75 -1.28 -5.03
CA HIS A 122 -14.47 -0.43 -4.08
C HIS A 122 -14.08 -0.73 -2.63
N ILE A 123 -14.15 -1.98 -2.21
CA ILE A 123 -13.77 -2.37 -0.85
C ILE A 123 -12.31 -1.99 -0.56
N THR A 124 -11.40 -2.22 -1.52
CA THR A 124 -9.98 -1.90 -1.34
C THR A 124 -9.77 -0.39 -1.13
N SER A 125 -10.51 0.47 -1.84
CA SER A 125 -10.39 1.92 -1.66
C SER A 125 -10.95 2.40 -0.32
N GLU A 126 -12.05 1.79 0.15
CA GLU A 126 -12.61 2.06 1.47
C GLU A 126 -11.63 1.68 2.58
N TYR A 127 -11.06 0.47 2.53
CA TYR A 127 -10.05 0.03 3.49
C TYR A 127 -8.82 0.95 3.52
N ALA A 128 -8.34 1.39 2.35
CA ALA A 128 -7.21 2.31 2.28
C ALA A 128 -7.54 3.66 2.94
N THR A 129 -8.76 4.16 2.74
CA THR A 129 -9.25 5.41 3.33
C THR A 129 -9.37 5.30 4.85
N ILE A 130 -10.03 4.23 5.33
CA ILE A 130 -10.19 3.95 6.76
C ILE A 130 -8.82 3.80 7.41
N ALA A 131 -7.93 2.98 6.85
CA ALA A 131 -6.60 2.77 7.42
C ALA A 131 -5.79 4.07 7.53
N LYS A 132 -5.91 4.98 6.56
CA LYS A 132 -5.27 6.30 6.64
C LYS A 132 -5.89 7.16 7.74
N ALA A 133 -7.21 7.20 7.84
CA ALA A 133 -7.92 7.95 8.87
C ALA A 133 -7.59 7.43 10.27
N THR A 134 -7.55 6.11 10.47
CA THR A 134 -7.19 5.49 11.75
C THR A 134 -5.77 5.84 12.18
N ARG A 135 -4.78 5.77 11.27
CA ARG A 135 -3.40 6.17 11.60
C ARG A 135 -3.31 7.63 12.03
N ARG A 136 -4.05 8.51 11.36
CA ARG A 136 -4.10 9.93 11.73
C ARG A 136 -4.74 10.12 13.10
N ALA A 137 -5.88 9.48 13.35
CA ALA A 137 -6.58 9.58 14.64
C ALA A 137 -5.71 9.05 15.80
N LEU A 138 -4.97 7.95 15.60
CA LEU A 138 -4.04 7.43 16.61
C LEU A 138 -2.90 8.42 16.89
N HIS A 139 -2.31 9.03 15.86
CA HIS A 139 -1.30 10.06 16.06
C HIS A 139 -1.86 11.27 16.81
N GLU A 140 -3.05 11.74 16.45
CA GLU A 140 -3.69 12.88 17.11
C GLU A 140 -3.97 12.56 18.59
N LEU A 141 -4.42 11.34 18.89
CA LEU A 141 -4.60 10.84 20.26
C LEU A 141 -3.28 10.83 21.04
N ASP A 142 -2.20 10.34 20.43
CA ASP A 142 -0.88 10.29 21.08
C ASP A 142 -0.41 11.71 21.45
N MET A 143 -0.56 12.68 20.55
CA MET A 143 -0.21 14.08 20.83
C MET A 143 -1.08 14.67 21.94
N ALA A 144 -2.40 14.47 21.87
CA ALA A 144 -3.32 14.94 22.91
C ALA A 144 -3.00 14.34 24.28
N SER A 145 -2.55 13.07 24.32
CA SER A 145 -2.15 12.41 25.56
C SER A 145 -0.89 13.01 26.18
N ILE A 146 0.08 13.43 25.35
CA ILE A 146 1.30 14.10 25.82
C ILE A 146 0.94 15.46 26.39
N ASP A 147 0.12 16.23 25.67
CA ASP A 147 -0.31 17.56 26.10
C ASP A 147 -1.09 17.51 27.41
N LEU A 148 -1.99 16.53 27.57
CA LEU A 148 -2.72 16.31 28.82
C LEU A 148 -1.77 16.04 29.98
N LYS A 149 -0.81 15.12 29.83
CA LYS A 149 0.18 14.81 30.88
C LYS A 149 1.02 16.04 31.25
N MET A 150 1.38 16.87 30.27
CA MET A 150 2.13 18.10 30.52
C MET A 150 1.27 19.14 31.25
N ALA A 151 -0.02 19.26 30.89
CA ALA A 151 -0.96 20.14 31.58
C ALA A 151 -1.18 19.70 33.03
N GLU A 152 -1.35 18.40 33.28
CA GLU A 152 -1.47 17.81 34.62
C GLU A 152 -0.23 18.12 35.48
N ARG A 153 0.97 17.95 34.92
CA ARG A 153 2.22 18.28 35.64
C ARG A 153 2.30 19.76 35.97
N ARG A 154 1.96 20.65 35.03
CA ARG A 154 1.94 22.11 35.28
C ARG A 154 0.94 22.46 36.37
N ARG A 155 -0.25 21.85 36.34
CA ARG A 155 -1.28 22.04 37.37
C ARG A 155 -0.77 21.59 38.74
N ALA A 156 -0.16 20.41 38.85
CA ALA A 156 0.39 19.92 40.10
C ALA A 156 1.45 20.86 40.71
N ILE A 157 2.31 21.46 39.86
CA ILE A 157 3.29 22.45 40.30
C ILE A 157 2.59 23.72 40.77
N ALA A 158 1.61 24.23 40.02
CA ALA A 158 0.86 25.43 40.38
C ALA A 158 0.11 25.24 41.70
N ASP A 159 -0.57 24.11 41.88
CA ASP A 159 -1.27 23.76 43.11
C ASP A 159 -0.28 23.71 44.31
N ALA A 160 0.88 23.08 44.13
CA ALA A 160 1.93 23.06 45.16
C ALA A 160 2.50 24.46 45.50
N GLN A 161 2.61 25.34 44.50
CA GLN A 161 3.05 26.72 44.71
C GLN A 161 2.00 27.55 45.45
N VAL A 162 0.71 27.37 45.12
CA VAL A 162 -0.41 28.01 45.83
C VAL A 162 -0.42 27.59 47.30
N GLU A 163 -0.27 26.30 47.59
CA GLU A 163 -0.22 25.83 48.98
C GLU A 163 1.00 26.37 49.75
N LYS A 164 2.17 26.45 49.11
CA LYS A 164 3.35 27.09 49.73
C LYS A 164 3.19 28.59 49.95
N ALA A 165 2.51 29.29 49.04
CA ALA A 165 2.21 30.71 49.20
C ALA A 165 1.20 30.94 50.34
N ARG A 166 0.14 30.11 50.44
CA ARG A 166 -0.80 30.09 51.57
C ARG A 166 -0.09 29.86 52.91
N ALA A 167 0.91 28.98 52.93
CA ALA A 167 1.72 28.73 54.12
C ALA A 167 2.77 29.82 54.41
N GLY A 168 2.86 30.89 53.59
CA GLY A 168 3.86 31.95 53.73
C GLY A 168 5.30 31.50 53.40
N ALA A 169 5.50 30.26 52.95
CA ALA A 169 6.82 29.69 52.70
C ALA A 169 7.45 30.19 51.40
N LEU A 170 6.66 30.79 50.50
CA LEU A 170 7.14 31.32 49.23
C LEU A 170 7.69 32.76 49.33
N GLY A 171 7.55 33.43 50.49
CA GLY A 171 7.98 34.82 50.69
C GLY A 171 7.19 35.85 49.88
N VAL A 172 5.99 35.48 49.42
CA VAL A 172 5.05 36.34 48.69
C VAL A 172 3.71 36.30 49.42
N ASP A 173 3.07 37.45 49.61
CA ASP A 173 1.78 37.54 50.29
C ASP A 173 0.70 36.88 49.43
N TYR A 174 0.03 35.88 49.99
CA TYR A 174 -1.12 35.24 49.37
C TYR A 174 -2.37 36.10 49.63
N VAL A 175 -2.80 36.85 48.61
CA VAL A 175 -4.04 37.65 48.63
C VAL A 175 -5.13 36.86 47.93
N HIS A 176 -6.22 36.60 48.65
CA HIS A 176 -7.29 35.67 48.25
C HIS A 176 -8.37 36.32 47.36
#